data_AF-A0A6P0PR55-F1
#
_entry.id   AF-A0A6P0PR55-F1
#
_cell.length_a   1.000
_cell.length_b   1.000
_cell.length_c   1.000
_cell.angle_alpha   90.00
_cell.angle_beta   90.00
_cell.angle_gamma   90.00
#
_symmetry.space_group_name_H-M   'P 1'
#
loop_
_entity.id
_entity.type
_entity.pdbx_description
1 polymer ?
#
loop_
_entity_poly.entity_id
_entity_poly.type
_entity_poly.pdbx_seq_one_letter_code
_entity_poly.pdbx_strand_id
1 'polypeptide(L)'
;MGADLSGEDLQKVKITYCNLDQANLADAKLIQASIKHTTLNNANLHGADLTKSDTYNISFNDADLTDVIFTGALLQRASFDGADITGADFTSTLIQPVRERLKLCDVASGVNPTTGVVTRDSLGCW
;
A
#
# COMPACT_ATOMS: atom_id res chain seq x y z
N MET A 1 18.18 2.54 10.85
CA MET A 1 18.52 1.84 9.60
C MET A 1 17.34 0.94 9.29
N GLY A 2 16.55 1.29 8.28
CA GLY A 2 15.52 0.39 7.76
C GLY A 2 16.15 -0.78 7.01
N ALA A 3 15.42 -1.89 6.93
CA ALA A 3 15.83 -3.02 6.10
C ALA A 3 15.72 -2.64 4.61
N ASP A 4 16.64 -3.13 3.77
CA ASP A 4 16.53 -3.04 2.32
C ASP A 4 15.98 -4.36 1.78
N LEU A 5 14.80 -4.29 1.18
CA LEU A 5 14.02 -5.37 0.60
C LEU A 5 13.54 -4.97 -0.82
N SER A 6 14.20 -3.98 -1.43
CA SER A 6 13.80 -3.47 -2.74
C SER A 6 13.97 -4.53 -3.84
N GLY A 7 12.98 -4.63 -4.73
CA GLY A 7 12.93 -5.59 -5.83
C GLY A 7 12.80 -7.06 -5.43
N GLU A 8 12.73 -7.37 -4.13
CA GLU A 8 12.70 -8.75 -3.63
C GLU A 8 11.39 -9.46 -3.99
N ASP A 9 11.49 -10.77 -4.23
CA ASP A 9 10.32 -11.64 -4.40
C ASP A 9 9.85 -12.16 -3.04
N LEU A 10 8.84 -11.47 -2.48
CA LEU A 10 8.27 -11.73 -1.16
C LEU A 10 6.83 -12.27 -1.25
N GLN A 11 6.51 -12.94 -2.35
CA GLN A 11 5.17 -13.47 -2.58
C GLN A 11 4.76 -14.45 -1.47
N LYS A 12 3.53 -14.31 -0.97
CA LYS A 12 2.94 -15.17 0.08
C LYS A 12 3.71 -15.18 1.40
N VAL A 13 4.63 -14.25 1.61
CA VAL A 13 5.35 -14.12 2.89
C VAL A 13 4.36 -13.83 4.02
N LYS A 14 4.71 -14.24 5.24
CA LYS A 14 3.99 -13.89 6.46
C LYS A 14 4.83 -12.91 7.26
N ILE A 15 4.35 -11.67 7.36
CA ILE A 15 4.95 -10.60 8.17
C ILE A 15 3.92 -10.26 9.24
N THR A 16 4.24 -10.50 10.51
CA THR A 16 3.30 -10.28 11.61
C THR A 16 4.04 -9.69 12.80
N TYR A 17 3.52 -8.59 13.38
CA TYR A 17 4.13 -7.90 14.53
C TYR A 17 5.54 -7.36 14.27
N CYS A 18 5.83 -6.95 13.04
CA CYS A 18 7.13 -6.37 12.68
C CYS A 18 7.10 -4.84 12.72
N ASN A 19 8.25 -4.24 13.01
CA ASN A 19 8.51 -2.84 12.72
C ASN A 19 9.40 -2.78 11.46
N LEU A 20 8.84 -2.25 10.38
CA LEU A 20 9.49 -2.01 9.10
C LEU A 20 9.48 -0.51 8.77
N ASP A 21 9.42 0.35 9.79
CA ASP A 21 9.50 1.80 9.60
C ASP A 21 10.82 2.15 8.90
N GLN A 22 10.75 3.06 7.93
CA GLN A 22 11.88 3.48 7.09
C GLN A 22 12.52 2.36 6.25
N ALA A 23 11.89 1.19 6.16
CA ALA A 23 12.37 0.12 5.27
C ALA A 23 12.21 0.54 3.80
N ASN A 24 13.10 0.02 2.96
CA ASN A 24 13.01 0.16 1.52
C ASN A 24 12.39 -1.12 0.93
N LEU A 25 11.17 -1.03 0.42
CA LEU A 25 10.46 -2.09 -0.30
C LEU A 25 10.07 -1.64 -1.71
N ALA A 26 10.78 -0.66 -2.28
CA ALA A 26 10.54 -0.23 -3.65
C ALA A 26 10.59 -1.43 -4.62
N ASP A 27 9.63 -1.52 -5.53
CA ASP A 27 9.47 -2.60 -6.51
C ASP A 27 9.37 -4.03 -5.94
N ALA A 28 9.18 -4.19 -4.62
CA ALA A 28 9.06 -5.51 -4.00
C ALA A 28 7.76 -6.21 -4.41
N LYS A 29 7.82 -7.53 -4.61
CA LYS A 29 6.65 -8.35 -4.97
C LYS A 29 6.05 -8.98 -3.72
N LEU A 30 4.99 -8.38 -3.19
CA LEU A 30 4.25 -8.82 -2.01
C LEU A 30 2.90 -9.45 -2.38
N ILE A 31 2.80 -10.02 -3.58
CA ILE A 31 1.57 -10.63 -4.10
C ILE A 31 1.12 -11.75 -3.15
N GLN A 32 -0.15 -11.69 -2.73
CA GLN A 32 -0.74 -12.62 -1.77
C GLN A 32 0.00 -12.71 -0.41
N ALA A 33 0.82 -11.72 -0.05
CA ALA A 33 1.46 -11.66 1.27
C ALA A 33 0.41 -11.47 2.38
N SER A 34 0.71 -12.02 3.56
CA SER A 34 -0.06 -11.79 4.79
C SER A 34 0.73 -10.85 5.69
N ILE A 35 0.31 -9.58 5.76
CA ILE A 35 1.01 -8.51 6.50
C ILE A 35 0.09 -7.96 7.59
N LYS A 36 0.29 -8.37 8.83
CA LYS A 36 -0.65 -8.05 9.92
C LYS A 36 0.05 -7.41 11.10
N HIS A 37 -0.60 -6.45 11.77
CA HIS A 37 -0.07 -5.80 12.96
C HIS A 37 1.36 -5.25 12.77
N THR A 38 1.65 -4.65 11.62
CA THR A 38 3.00 -4.23 11.23
C THR A 38 3.02 -2.72 10.97
N THR A 39 4.16 -2.08 11.24
CA THR A 39 4.36 -0.65 10.92
C THR A 39 5.33 -0.52 9.74
N LEU A 40 4.98 0.36 8.81
CA LEU A 40 5.72 0.73 7.60
C LEU A 40 5.76 2.27 7.51
N ASN A 41 5.89 2.94 8.66
CA ASN A 41 5.86 4.39 8.68
C ASN A 41 7.13 4.93 8.00
N ASN A 42 7.01 5.97 7.17
CA ASN A 42 8.14 6.52 6.42
C ASN A 42 8.86 5.48 5.54
N ALA A 43 8.23 4.34 5.25
CA ALA A 43 8.82 3.32 4.38
C ALA A 43 8.69 3.74 2.91
N ASN A 44 9.63 3.30 2.09
CA ASN A 44 9.54 3.42 0.65
C ASN A 44 8.90 2.16 0.08
N LEU A 45 7.69 2.26 -0.49
CA LEU A 45 7.04 1.19 -1.23
C LEU A 45 6.81 1.55 -2.69
N HIS A 46 7.50 2.55 -3.24
CA HIS A 46 7.34 2.96 -4.64
C HIS A 46 7.30 1.75 -5.59
N GLY A 47 6.24 1.65 -6.40
CA GLY A 47 6.09 0.57 -7.38
C GLY A 47 5.88 -0.84 -6.82
N ALA A 48 5.76 -1.02 -5.51
CA ALA A 48 5.55 -2.34 -4.91
C ALA A 48 4.21 -2.98 -5.33
N ASP A 49 4.19 -4.31 -5.43
CA ASP A 49 2.99 -5.07 -5.79
C ASP A 49 2.41 -5.81 -4.58
N LEU A 50 1.32 -5.26 -4.02
CA LEU A 50 0.55 -5.85 -2.93
C LEU A 50 -0.75 -6.53 -3.41
N THR A 51 -0.80 -6.94 -4.68
CA THR A 51 -1.98 -7.59 -5.27
C THR A 51 -2.47 -8.76 -4.41
N LYS A 52 -3.75 -8.72 -4.04
CA LYS A 52 -4.43 -9.74 -3.22
C LYS A 52 -3.75 -10.01 -1.87
N SER A 53 -3.02 -9.05 -1.33
CA SER A 53 -2.45 -9.16 0.02
C SER A 53 -3.54 -9.15 1.09
N ASP A 54 -3.34 -9.95 2.14
CA ASP A 54 -4.17 -9.97 3.33
C ASP A 54 -3.51 -9.09 4.38
N THR A 55 -3.83 -7.80 4.37
CA THR A 55 -3.32 -6.85 5.36
C THR A 55 -4.36 -6.55 6.43
N TYR A 56 -3.90 -6.45 7.67
CA TYR A 56 -4.78 -6.13 8.79
C TYR A 56 -4.02 -5.33 9.84
N ASN A 57 -4.58 -4.19 10.23
CA ASN A 57 -4.01 -3.33 11.27
C ASN A 57 -2.56 -2.94 10.94
N ILE A 58 -2.37 -2.26 9.81
CA ILE A 58 -1.08 -1.84 9.27
C ILE A 58 -0.99 -0.31 9.25
N SER A 59 0.21 0.22 9.47
CA SER A 59 0.43 1.67 9.42
C SER A 59 1.37 2.00 8.26
N PHE A 60 0.88 2.77 7.29
CA PHE A 60 1.64 3.33 6.17
C PHE A 60 1.83 4.85 6.33
N ASN A 61 1.84 5.35 7.56
CA ASN A 61 1.88 6.80 7.78
C ASN A 61 3.19 7.39 7.24
N ASP A 62 3.09 8.51 6.53
CA ASP A 62 4.20 9.19 5.86
C ASP A 62 4.99 8.29 4.88
N ALA A 63 4.43 7.16 4.45
CA ALA A 63 5.08 6.25 3.51
C ALA A 63 4.97 6.78 2.07
N ASP A 64 5.97 6.45 1.27
CA ASP A 64 5.88 6.56 -0.18
C ASP A 64 5.14 5.33 -0.72
N LEU A 65 3.90 5.53 -1.16
CA LEU A 65 3.06 4.52 -1.82
C LEU A 65 2.84 4.85 -3.29
N THR A 66 3.70 5.68 -3.88
CA THR A 66 3.55 6.06 -5.28
C THR A 66 3.64 4.84 -6.18
N ASP A 67 2.77 4.76 -7.18
CA ASP A 67 2.68 3.66 -8.15
C ASP A 67 2.46 2.25 -7.56
N VAL A 68 2.11 2.13 -6.28
CA VAL A 68 1.82 0.84 -5.64
C VAL A 68 0.58 0.19 -6.23
N ILE A 69 0.63 -1.13 -6.42
CA ILE A 69 -0.52 -1.92 -6.88
C ILE A 69 -1.18 -2.61 -5.67
N PHE A 70 -2.34 -2.10 -5.24
CA PHE A 70 -3.15 -2.70 -4.18
C PHE A 70 -4.28 -3.58 -4.71
N THR A 71 -4.28 -3.97 -5.98
CA THR A 71 -5.43 -4.64 -6.62
C THR A 71 -5.93 -5.85 -5.81
N GLY A 72 -7.17 -5.77 -5.33
CA GLY A 72 -7.78 -6.83 -4.52
C GLY A 72 -7.20 -7.01 -3.11
N ALA A 73 -6.37 -6.10 -2.62
CA ALA A 73 -5.82 -6.14 -1.26
C ALA A 73 -6.91 -5.92 -0.21
N LEU A 74 -6.74 -6.55 0.95
CA LEU A 74 -7.54 -6.30 2.14
C LEU A 74 -6.77 -5.27 2.98
N LEU A 75 -7.22 -4.02 3.04
CA LEU A 75 -6.58 -2.92 3.79
C LEU A 75 -7.45 -2.55 5.02
N GLN A 76 -7.79 -3.56 5.81
CA GLN A 76 -8.63 -3.38 7.00
C GLN A 76 -7.82 -2.81 8.16
N ARG A 77 -8.32 -1.73 8.76
CA ARG A 77 -7.62 -0.97 9.81
C ARG A 77 -6.24 -0.48 9.37
N ALA A 78 -6.09 -0.21 8.07
CA ALA A 78 -4.90 0.46 7.56
C ALA A 78 -4.97 1.97 7.85
N SER A 79 -3.82 2.57 8.16
CA SER A 79 -3.65 4.01 8.30
C SER A 79 -2.74 4.52 7.18
N PHE A 80 -3.11 5.63 6.55
CA PHE A 80 -2.40 6.26 5.43
C PHE A 80 -2.12 7.74 5.70
N ASP A 81 -2.12 8.16 6.96
CA ASP A 81 -1.97 9.57 7.31
C ASP A 81 -0.61 10.07 6.80
N GLY A 82 -0.62 11.08 5.92
CA GLY A 82 0.59 11.64 5.30
C GLY A 82 1.21 10.81 4.18
N ALA A 83 0.64 9.66 3.82
CA ALA A 83 1.17 8.82 2.74
C ALA A 83 0.97 9.48 1.36
N ASP A 84 1.97 9.36 0.49
CA ASP A 84 1.83 9.73 -0.92
C ASP A 84 1.30 8.53 -1.71
N ILE A 85 0.09 8.65 -2.24
CA ILE A 85 -0.59 7.61 -3.03
C ILE A 85 -0.66 7.95 -4.52
N THR A 86 0.15 8.90 -5.00
CA THR A 86 0.13 9.32 -6.41
C THR A 86 0.40 8.13 -7.33
N GLY A 87 -0.50 7.86 -8.26
CA GLY A 87 -0.37 6.72 -9.18
C GLY A 87 -0.65 5.35 -8.55
N ALA A 88 -1.04 5.26 -7.27
CA ALA A 88 -1.42 3.98 -6.68
C ALA A 88 -2.73 3.42 -7.29
N ASP A 89 -2.82 2.10 -7.44
CA ASP A 89 -4.00 1.40 -7.96
C ASP A 89 -4.75 0.68 -6.84
N PHE A 90 -5.94 1.18 -6.51
CA PHE A 90 -6.82 0.62 -5.48
C PHE A 90 -7.95 -0.26 -6.04
N THR A 91 -7.86 -0.72 -7.28
CA THR A 91 -8.92 -1.50 -7.94
C THR A 91 -9.33 -2.71 -7.09
N SER A 92 -10.63 -2.81 -6.77
CA SER A 92 -11.19 -3.90 -5.94
C SER A 92 -10.57 -4.03 -4.54
N THR A 93 -9.97 -2.98 -4.00
CA THR A 93 -9.39 -2.97 -2.65
C THR A 93 -10.46 -2.83 -1.58
N LEU A 94 -10.34 -3.57 -0.48
CA LEU A 94 -11.20 -3.39 0.68
C LEU A 94 -10.54 -2.46 1.71
N ILE A 95 -10.84 -1.17 1.64
CA ILE A 95 -10.38 -0.18 2.62
C ILE A 95 -11.44 0.01 3.72
N GLN A 96 -11.05 -0.24 4.97
CA GLN A 96 -11.90 0.03 6.13
C GLN A 96 -11.10 0.61 7.29
N PRO A 97 -11.67 1.56 8.07
CA PRO A 97 -13.01 2.12 7.94
C PRO A 97 -13.15 3.05 6.71
N VAL A 98 -14.38 3.25 6.24
CA VAL A 98 -14.69 4.06 5.03
C VAL A 98 -14.10 5.47 5.09
N ARG A 99 -13.95 6.06 6.29
CA ARG A 99 -13.32 7.37 6.47
C ARG A 99 -11.88 7.44 5.94
N GLU A 100 -11.11 6.34 5.99
CA GLU A 100 -9.75 6.32 5.47
C GLU A 100 -9.78 6.46 3.95
N ARG A 101 -10.67 5.73 3.27
CA ARG A 101 -10.89 5.90 1.83
C ARG A 101 -11.28 7.35 1.48
N LEU A 102 -12.11 8.01 2.29
CA LEU A 102 -12.50 9.40 2.04
C LEU A 102 -11.31 10.36 2.16
N LYS A 103 -10.43 10.20 3.16
CA LYS A 103 -9.19 10.98 3.24
C LYS A 103 -8.30 10.77 2.01
N LEU A 104 -8.18 9.53 1.54
CA LEU A 104 -7.41 9.22 0.34
C LEU A 104 -7.99 9.93 -0.89
N CYS A 105 -9.32 10.07 -1.00
CA CYS A 105 -9.94 10.82 -2.09
C CYS A 105 -9.52 12.30 -2.14
N ASP A 106 -9.16 12.91 -1.01
CA ASP A 106 -8.76 14.33 -0.96
C ASP A 106 -7.36 14.55 -1.56
N VAL A 107 -6.52 13.51 -1.58
CA VAL A 107 -5.12 13.57 -2.06
C VAL A 107 -4.86 12.74 -3.32
N ALA A 108 -5.81 11.89 -3.73
CA ALA A 108 -5.64 10.98 -4.85
C ALA A 108 -5.39 11.72 -6.18
N SER A 109 -4.27 11.40 -6.83
CA SER A 109 -3.89 11.92 -8.14
C SER A 109 -3.06 10.90 -8.92
N GLY A 110 -2.85 11.13 -10.21
CA GLY A 110 -2.00 10.29 -11.05
C GLY A 110 -2.70 9.08 -11.67
N VAL A 111 -1.91 8.34 -12.45
CA VAL A 111 -2.28 7.12 -13.16
C VAL A 111 -1.17 6.12 -12.93
N ASN A 112 -1.52 4.91 -12.50
CA ASN A 112 -0.52 3.87 -12.28
C ASN A 112 0.19 3.54 -13.61
N PRO A 113 1.52 3.65 -13.70
CA PRO A 113 2.24 3.43 -14.95
C PRO A 113 2.22 1.97 -15.40
N THR A 114 1.98 1.03 -14.48
CA THR A 114 1.95 -0.41 -14.76
C THR A 114 0.57 -0.88 -15.16
N THR A 115 -0.49 -0.44 -14.46
CA THR A 115 -1.86 -0.90 -14.71
C THR A 115 -2.68 0.04 -15.61
N GLY A 116 -2.24 1.29 -15.78
CA GLY A 116 -2.95 2.32 -16.53
C GLY A 116 -4.20 2.86 -15.82
N VAL A 117 -4.41 2.50 -14.56
CA VAL A 117 -5.59 2.88 -13.79
C VAL A 117 -5.40 4.24 -13.13
N VAL A 118 -6.40 5.11 -13.22
CA VAL A 118 -6.45 6.40 -12.52
C VAL A 118 -6.68 6.15 -11.02
N THR A 119 -5.79 6.67 -10.17
CA THR A 119 -5.84 6.45 -8.71
C THR A 119 -7.18 6.84 -8.12
N ARG A 120 -7.68 8.03 -8.47
CA ARG A 120 -8.95 8.57 -7.98
C ARG A 120 -10.16 7.72 -8.38
N ASP A 121 -10.18 7.19 -9.61
CA ASP A 121 -11.25 6.33 -10.10
C ASP A 121 -11.23 4.97 -9.40
N SER A 122 -10.04 4.40 -9.18
CA SER A 122 -9.87 3.11 -8.48
C SER A 122 -10.35 3.14 -7.03
N LEU A 123 -10.32 4.32 -6.40
CA LEU A 123 -10.85 4.58 -5.06
C LEU A 123 -12.37 4.83 -5.06
N GLY A 124 -12.98 5.07 -6.22
CA GLY A 124 -14.39 5.42 -6.36
C GLY A 124 -14.72 6.82 -5.82
N CYS A 125 -13.82 7.78 -6.04
CA CYS A 125 -13.98 9.16 -5.59
C CYS A 125 -14.71 10.00 -6.66
N TRP A 126 -16.04 10.07 -6.55
CA TRP A 126 -16.91 10.85 -7.43
C TRP A 126 -17.25 12.22 -6.84
#